data_AF-A0A2C6CM11-F1
#
_entry.id   AF-A0A2C6CM11-F1
#
_cell.length_a   1.000
_cell.length_b   1.000
_cell.length_c   1.000
_cell.angle_alpha   90.00
_cell.angle_beta   90.00
_cell.angle_gamma   90.00
#
_symmetry.space_group_name_H-M   'P 1'
#
loop_
_entity.id
_entity.type
_entity.pdbx_description
1 polymer ?
#
loop_
_entity_poly.entity_id
_entity_poly.type
_entity_poly.pdbx_seq_one_letter_code
_entity_poly.pdbx_strand_id
1 'polypeptide(L)'
;MEKIQGLENIDKVDEFIKLTEQALKDEEKYKIWNAGKSMYGIYGEKDKGTYMVRPRFIESKITLDNLIFFLDLAEKYGDKRLHLTTRQDIQLHGNKKEDLVAILKELKANGFVTKATGGDAARAVIGPPTTGFEEEIINVAPYSKIVTEYILETGDFMFLPRKFKVAFSNKEENSLYVKIADVGFEAVEKDGIKGFRAFGGGSLGNSPKEAIILKDFIEHHDILYYVIAMRNLFNEHGDRKIRGKARLRFILIKLGNEEFLKLFNTYLDELYKKKGDKYKNIVLEKLKKYKNPYEVNAIKEDKKEILIKSPNVIKGKIEGRYGYFIRLPKGDINIKEGNKLVEFLKSLDYKIEMRLTSHQELFVANLKKEDIYVLDKLSNKYSKKRFFSSISCIGSTICNPGILDTPPILEMILKYFKNKQRLASYLPKIQLSGCPNSCAAHQIADLGFQGKRKKDGAYFNVFIGGELKTKDVVTLNKSVGELKAETIPLFLEEMAKILKERKITYEIYSKQDDFIDLVKKFEGVI
;
A
#
# COMPACT_ATOMS: atom_id res chain seq x y z
N MET A 1 -12.14 -23.27 8.53
CA MET A 1 -13.33 -22.51 8.93
C MET A 1 -14.50 -23.11 8.19
N GLU A 2 -15.40 -23.78 8.90
CA GLU A 2 -16.71 -24.11 8.35
C GLU A 2 -17.36 -22.81 7.84
N LYS A 3 -17.98 -22.87 6.67
CA LYS A 3 -18.76 -21.76 6.12
C LYS A 3 -19.89 -21.48 7.12
N ILE A 4 -19.81 -20.39 7.87
CA ILE A 4 -20.90 -19.96 8.75
C ILE A 4 -22.09 -19.64 7.83
N GLN A 5 -23.12 -20.48 7.90
CA GLN A 5 -24.39 -20.28 7.17
C GLN A 5 -24.93 -18.87 7.44
N GLY A 6 -25.35 -18.16 6.38
CA GLY A 6 -25.89 -16.80 6.46
C GLY A 6 -24.95 -15.68 5.98
N LEU A 7 -23.64 -15.92 5.89
CA LEU A 7 -22.69 -14.95 5.31
C LEU A 7 -22.66 -14.94 3.78
N GLU A 8 -23.18 -16.01 3.15
CA GLU A 8 -23.20 -16.20 1.68
C GLU A 8 -24.18 -15.26 0.97
N ASN A 9 -25.12 -14.66 1.72
CA ASN A 9 -26.13 -13.73 1.22
C ASN A 9 -25.85 -12.27 1.57
N ILE A 10 -24.69 -11.95 2.15
CA ILE A 10 -24.26 -10.58 2.41
C ILE A 10 -23.34 -10.19 1.25
N ASP A 11 -23.90 -9.99 0.07
CA ASP A 11 -23.11 -9.54 -1.09
C ASP A 11 -23.15 -8.00 -1.19
N LYS A 12 -24.10 -7.38 -0.48
CA LYS A 12 -24.37 -5.95 -0.48
C LYS A 12 -24.01 -5.32 0.87
N VAL A 13 -23.42 -4.13 0.81
CA VAL A 13 -23.05 -3.32 1.98
C VAL A 13 -24.25 -3.10 2.92
N ASP A 14 -25.46 -3.02 2.37
CA ASP A 14 -26.71 -2.87 3.15
C ASP A 14 -27.02 -4.03 4.09
N GLU A 15 -26.77 -5.26 3.64
CA GLU A 15 -26.98 -6.44 4.46
C GLU A 15 -25.97 -6.47 5.62
N PHE A 16 -24.73 -6.03 5.37
CA PHE A 16 -23.72 -5.92 6.42
C PHE A 16 -24.03 -4.81 7.43
N ILE A 17 -24.58 -3.67 6.98
CA ILE A 17 -25.05 -2.60 7.88
C ILE A 17 -26.16 -3.13 8.77
N LYS A 18 -27.16 -3.83 8.21
CA LYS A 18 -28.24 -4.47 8.98
C LYS A 18 -27.71 -5.50 9.97
N LEU A 19 -26.77 -6.35 9.54
CA LEU A 19 -26.12 -7.32 10.44
C LEU A 19 -25.36 -6.62 11.57
N THR A 20 -24.67 -5.50 11.28
CA THR A 20 -23.96 -4.72 12.30
C THR A 20 -24.95 -4.14 13.31
N GLU A 21 -26.08 -3.60 12.85
CA GLU A 21 -27.15 -3.09 13.72
C GLU A 21 -27.76 -4.18 14.60
N GLN A 22 -28.01 -5.36 14.04
CA GLN A 22 -28.50 -6.52 14.80
C GLN A 22 -27.47 -7.01 15.83
N ALA A 23 -26.19 -7.06 15.46
CA ALA A 23 -25.08 -7.48 16.33
C ALA A 23 -24.82 -6.56 17.53
N LEU A 24 -25.41 -5.36 17.55
CA LEU A 24 -25.41 -4.49 18.73
C LEU A 24 -26.40 -4.96 19.80
N LYS A 25 -27.44 -5.72 19.43
CA LYS A 25 -28.57 -6.08 20.28
C LYS A 25 -28.69 -7.59 20.55
N ASP A 26 -28.08 -8.41 19.70
CA ASP A 26 -28.26 -9.86 19.66
C ASP A 26 -26.90 -10.59 19.64
N GLU A 27 -26.72 -11.53 20.57
CA GLU A 27 -25.46 -12.27 20.75
C GLU A 27 -25.18 -13.28 19.61
N GLU A 28 -26.21 -13.91 19.06
CA GLU A 28 -26.05 -14.84 17.92
C GLU A 28 -25.64 -14.06 16.67
N LYS A 29 -26.30 -12.92 16.42
CA LYS A 29 -25.94 -12.00 15.34
C LYS A 29 -24.53 -11.43 15.55
N TYR A 30 -24.14 -11.16 16.80
CA TYR A 30 -22.78 -10.75 17.11
C TYR A 30 -21.73 -11.81 16.73
N LYS A 31 -21.99 -13.09 16.97
CA LYS A 31 -21.07 -14.18 16.57
C LYS A 31 -20.86 -14.21 15.05
N ILE A 32 -21.93 -14.10 14.29
CA ILE A 32 -21.89 -14.04 12.82
C ILE A 32 -21.13 -12.79 12.35
N TRP A 33 -21.48 -11.62 12.91
CA TRP A 33 -20.82 -10.36 12.60
C TRP A 33 -19.32 -10.41 12.92
N ASN A 34 -18.93 -10.90 14.09
CA ASN A 34 -17.54 -10.95 14.52
C ASN A 34 -16.68 -11.84 13.61
N ALA A 35 -17.25 -12.93 13.09
CA ALA A 35 -16.56 -13.79 12.13
C ALA A 35 -16.37 -13.11 10.75
N GLY A 36 -17.33 -12.28 10.31
CA GLY A 36 -17.32 -11.64 9.00
C GLY A 36 -16.67 -10.25 8.95
N LYS A 37 -16.73 -9.47 10.04
CA LYS A 37 -16.48 -8.02 10.06
C LYS A 37 -15.14 -7.58 9.50
N SER A 38 -14.11 -8.42 9.65
CA SER A 38 -12.78 -8.08 9.16
C SER A 38 -12.72 -8.02 7.63
N MET A 39 -13.54 -8.81 6.92
CA MET A 39 -13.65 -8.73 5.45
C MET A 39 -14.38 -7.46 5.01
N TYR A 40 -15.17 -6.87 5.90
CA TYR A 40 -15.83 -5.58 5.77
C TYR A 40 -15.06 -4.43 6.42
N GLY A 41 -13.74 -4.57 6.56
CA GLY A 41 -12.88 -3.46 6.98
C GLY A 41 -12.95 -3.07 8.45
N ILE A 42 -13.66 -3.84 9.28
CA ILE A 42 -13.80 -3.55 10.71
C ILE A 42 -12.89 -4.47 11.53
N TYR A 43 -11.95 -3.88 12.26
CA TYR A 43 -11.01 -4.58 13.12
C TYR A 43 -11.12 -4.06 14.55
N GLY A 44 -11.15 -4.96 15.54
CA GLY A 44 -11.03 -4.51 16.94
C GLY A 44 -9.59 -4.05 17.19
N GLU A 45 -9.45 -2.95 17.93
CA GLU A 45 -8.15 -2.43 18.36
C GLU A 45 -7.73 -3.10 19.66
N LYS A 46 -6.45 -3.47 19.75
CA LYS A 46 -5.91 -4.28 20.83
C LYS A 46 -6.16 -3.63 22.20
N ASP A 47 -6.86 -4.35 23.08
CA ASP A 47 -7.11 -3.98 24.48
C ASP A 47 -7.76 -2.58 24.69
N LYS A 48 -8.47 -2.05 23.68
CA LYS A 48 -9.08 -0.71 23.73
C LYS A 48 -10.62 -0.67 23.73
N GLY A 49 -11.28 -1.76 23.33
CA GLY A 49 -12.73 -1.76 23.13
C GLY A 49 -13.22 -0.92 21.94
N THR A 50 -12.31 -0.35 21.16
CA THR A 50 -12.56 0.44 19.96
C THR A 50 -12.28 -0.35 18.68
N TYR A 51 -12.65 0.21 17.54
CA TYR A 51 -12.55 -0.41 16.24
C TYR A 51 -11.87 0.50 15.23
N MET A 52 -11.03 -0.09 14.39
CA MET A 52 -10.56 0.50 13.15
C MET A 52 -11.56 0.19 12.02
N VAL A 53 -11.91 1.21 11.25
CA VAL A 53 -12.73 1.09 10.04
C VAL A 53 -11.90 1.49 8.82
N ARG A 54 -11.86 0.62 7.80
CA ARG A 54 -11.17 0.85 6.53
C ARG A 54 -12.14 0.83 5.35
N PRO A 55 -12.49 1.98 4.77
CA PRO A 55 -13.14 2.03 3.46
C PRO A 55 -12.13 1.78 2.34
N ARG A 56 -12.66 1.47 1.15
CA ARG A 56 -11.90 1.23 -0.07
C ARG A 56 -11.78 2.50 -0.92
N PHE A 57 -10.60 2.71 -1.50
CA PHE A 57 -10.36 3.81 -2.45
C PHE A 57 -10.15 3.27 -3.86
N ILE A 58 -11.09 3.55 -4.77
CA ILE A 58 -10.98 3.19 -6.19
C ILE A 58 -9.93 4.11 -6.85
N GLU A 59 -9.05 3.56 -7.68
CA GLU A 59 -7.90 4.27 -8.28
C GLU A 59 -6.95 4.90 -7.25
N SER A 60 -7.09 4.57 -5.96
CA SER A 60 -6.45 5.29 -4.86
C SER A 60 -6.79 6.79 -4.81
N LYS A 61 -7.86 7.21 -5.51
CA LYS A 61 -8.24 8.61 -5.68
C LYS A 61 -8.95 9.14 -4.45
N ILE A 62 -8.60 10.35 -4.05
CA ILE A 62 -9.28 11.11 -3.01
C ILE A 62 -9.52 12.53 -3.53
N THR A 63 -10.76 12.99 -3.53
CA THR A 63 -11.09 14.38 -3.88
C THR A 63 -10.90 15.27 -2.65
N LEU A 64 -10.93 16.59 -2.85
CA LEU A 64 -10.89 17.54 -1.73
C LEU A 64 -12.10 17.36 -0.80
N ASP A 65 -13.29 17.17 -1.36
CA ASP A 65 -14.51 16.90 -0.59
C ASP A 65 -14.39 15.60 0.22
N ASN A 66 -13.81 14.56 -0.37
CA ASN A 66 -13.58 13.30 0.33
C ASN A 66 -12.59 13.48 1.50
N LEU A 67 -11.53 14.29 1.32
CA LEU A 67 -10.58 14.59 2.40
C LEU A 67 -11.27 15.32 3.56
N ILE A 68 -12.10 16.32 3.27
CA ILE A 68 -12.89 17.05 4.27
C ILE A 68 -13.81 16.07 5.01
N PHE A 69 -14.58 15.29 4.27
CA PHE A 69 -15.49 14.28 4.83
C PHE A 69 -14.77 13.30 5.77
N PHE A 70 -13.58 12.82 5.41
CA PHE A 70 -12.83 11.92 6.28
C PHE A 70 -12.31 12.63 7.54
N LEU A 71 -11.84 13.88 7.43
CA LEU A 71 -11.44 14.66 8.60
C LEU A 71 -12.61 14.85 9.57
N ASP A 72 -13.79 15.17 9.04
CA ASP A 72 -15.02 15.31 9.83
C ASP A 72 -15.41 13.99 10.52
N LEU A 73 -15.34 12.85 9.80
CA LEU A 73 -15.57 11.53 10.40
C LEU A 73 -14.58 11.22 11.53
N ALA A 74 -13.30 11.50 11.32
CA ALA A 74 -12.26 11.25 12.32
C ALA A 74 -12.41 12.15 13.54
N GLU A 75 -12.89 13.39 13.36
CA GLU A 75 -13.20 14.31 14.45
C GLU A 75 -14.46 13.90 15.22
N LYS A 76 -15.49 13.46 14.51
CA LYS A 76 -16.79 13.07 15.07
C LYS A 76 -16.77 11.74 15.82
N TYR A 77 -16.13 10.70 15.25
CA TYR A 77 -16.23 9.34 15.76
C TYR A 77 -14.90 8.72 16.21
N GLY A 78 -13.78 9.18 15.66
CA GLY A 78 -12.48 8.53 15.82
C GLY A 78 -11.54 9.18 16.84
N ASP A 79 -10.26 8.84 16.74
CA ASP A 79 -9.17 9.41 17.54
C ASP A 79 -8.62 10.74 17.00
N LYS A 80 -9.40 11.46 16.17
CA LYS A 80 -9.06 12.75 15.55
C LYS A 80 -7.86 12.69 14.60
N ARG A 81 -7.67 11.55 13.95
CA ARG A 81 -6.57 11.31 13.02
C ARG A 81 -6.99 10.42 11.86
N LEU A 82 -6.49 10.75 10.67
CA LEU A 82 -6.51 9.89 9.49
C LEU A 82 -5.20 9.17 9.35
N HIS A 83 -5.25 7.85 9.18
CA HIS A 83 -4.05 7.05 8.94
C HIS A 83 -4.01 6.52 7.50
N LEU A 84 -3.05 7.01 6.71
CA LEU A 84 -2.77 6.56 5.35
C LEU A 84 -1.94 5.29 5.36
N THR A 85 -2.35 4.33 4.53
CA THR A 85 -1.81 2.98 4.56
C THR A 85 -0.87 2.68 3.39
N THR A 86 -0.01 1.69 3.56
CA THR A 86 0.87 1.17 2.50
C THR A 86 0.14 0.43 1.37
N ARG A 87 -1.20 0.45 1.37
CA ARG A 87 -2.05 -0.08 0.31
C ARG A 87 -3.02 0.95 -0.24
N GLN A 88 -2.69 2.24 -0.10
CA GLN A 88 -3.43 3.33 -0.73
C GLN A 88 -4.90 3.44 -0.26
N ASP A 89 -5.15 3.07 1.00
CA ASP A 89 -6.41 3.32 1.71
C ASP A 89 -6.18 4.25 2.92
N ILE A 90 -7.28 4.74 3.51
CA ILE A 90 -7.33 5.42 4.82
C ILE A 90 -7.90 4.46 5.89
N GLN A 91 -7.41 4.57 7.12
CA GLN A 91 -8.01 3.96 8.31
C GLN A 91 -8.52 5.04 9.26
N LEU A 92 -9.75 4.86 9.74
CA LEU A 92 -10.34 5.58 10.87
C LEU A 92 -10.11 4.74 12.13
N HIS A 93 -9.49 5.31 13.15
CA HIS A 93 -9.13 4.63 14.40
C HIS A 93 -9.94 5.16 15.58
N GLY A 94 -10.00 4.40 16.68
CA GLY A 94 -10.66 4.86 17.91
C GLY A 94 -12.19 4.87 17.89
N ASN A 95 -12.84 4.27 16.89
CA ASN A 95 -14.29 4.29 16.76
C ASN A 95 -14.94 3.37 17.80
N LYS A 96 -15.99 3.83 18.49
CA LYS A 96 -16.74 3.00 19.44
C LYS A 96 -17.63 2.00 18.72
N LYS A 97 -18.04 0.93 19.41
CA LYS A 97 -18.88 -0.12 18.84
C LYS A 97 -20.23 0.43 18.39
N GLU A 98 -20.80 1.33 19.18
CA GLU A 98 -22.13 1.91 19.01
C GLU A 98 -22.21 2.82 17.77
N ASP A 99 -21.09 3.44 17.41
CA ASP A 99 -20.98 4.37 16.28
C ASP A 99 -20.81 3.66 14.94
N LEU A 100 -20.49 2.35 14.92
CA LEU A 100 -20.15 1.62 13.69
C LEU A 100 -21.27 1.66 12.64
N VAL A 101 -22.54 1.57 13.07
CA VAL A 101 -23.68 1.64 12.14
C VAL A 101 -23.76 3.02 11.49
N ALA A 102 -23.57 4.10 12.26
CA ALA A 102 -23.61 5.46 11.77
C ALA A 102 -22.47 5.72 10.78
N ILE A 103 -21.23 5.33 11.14
CA ILE A 103 -20.06 5.44 10.27
C ILE A 103 -20.29 4.72 8.94
N LEU A 104 -20.78 3.47 8.96
CA LEU A 104 -21.02 2.72 7.73
C LEU A 104 -22.10 3.37 6.85
N LYS A 105 -23.15 3.94 7.45
CA LYS A 105 -24.20 4.68 6.72
C LYS A 105 -23.64 5.97 6.09
N GLU A 106 -22.83 6.74 6.81
CA GLU A 106 -22.19 7.96 6.31
C GLU A 106 -21.19 7.66 5.18
N LEU A 107 -20.37 6.62 5.34
CA LEU A 107 -19.47 6.14 4.27
C LEU A 107 -20.26 5.79 3.00
N LYS A 108 -21.33 5.00 3.16
CA LYS A 108 -22.18 4.61 2.02
C LYS A 108 -22.81 5.82 1.33
N ALA A 109 -23.35 6.77 2.11
CA ALA A 109 -23.98 7.97 1.58
C ALA A 109 -23.02 8.83 0.73
N ASN A 110 -21.71 8.76 1.03
CA ASN A 110 -20.64 9.44 0.30
C ASN A 110 -19.93 8.52 -0.73
N GLY A 111 -20.53 7.40 -1.11
CA GLY A 111 -20.03 6.52 -2.17
C GLY A 111 -18.88 5.59 -1.77
N PHE A 112 -18.58 5.46 -0.47
CA PHE A 112 -17.56 4.54 0.03
C PHE A 112 -18.14 3.20 0.47
N VAL A 113 -17.36 2.14 0.23
CA VAL A 113 -17.69 0.78 0.65
C VAL A 113 -16.55 0.17 1.45
N THR A 114 -16.88 -0.71 2.40
CA THR A 114 -15.89 -1.41 3.24
C THR A 114 -15.72 -2.89 2.87
N LYS A 115 -16.49 -3.40 1.89
CA LYS A 115 -16.40 -4.77 1.37
C LYS A 115 -14.99 -5.06 0.82
N ALA A 116 -14.49 -6.26 1.12
CA ALA A 116 -13.19 -6.74 0.68
C ALA A 116 -12.03 -5.75 0.97
N THR A 117 -12.01 -5.10 2.13
CA THR A 117 -10.89 -4.20 2.53
C THR A 117 -9.96 -4.86 3.54
N GLY A 118 -10.39 -5.97 4.13
CA GLY A 118 -9.67 -6.71 5.14
C GLY A 118 -9.87 -8.22 5.06
N GLY A 119 -9.79 -8.89 6.20
CA GLY A 119 -10.03 -10.32 6.38
C GLY A 119 -9.31 -11.24 5.39
N ASP A 120 -9.99 -12.33 5.07
CA ASP A 120 -9.61 -13.34 4.09
C ASP A 120 -10.38 -13.07 2.78
N ALA A 121 -10.10 -11.89 2.22
CA ALA A 121 -10.69 -11.39 0.98
C ALA A 121 -9.63 -10.68 0.12
N ALA A 122 -10.00 -10.27 -1.09
CA ALA A 122 -9.20 -9.34 -1.88
C ALA A 122 -8.92 -8.04 -1.10
N ARG A 123 -7.86 -7.32 -1.47
CA ARG A 123 -7.46 -6.02 -0.89
C ARG A 123 -7.53 -4.92 -1.95
N ALA A 124 -7.20 -3.68 -1.57
CA ALA A 124 -7.05 -2.58 -2.51
C ALA A 124 -6.14 -3.00 -3.69
N VAL A 125 -6.64 -2.71 -4.90
CA VAL A 125 -5.91 -2.86 -6.16
C VAL A 125 -5.04 -1.62 -6.27
N ILE A 126 -3.73 -1.81 -6.13
CA ILE A 126 -2.80 -0.68 -6.06
C ILE A 126 -2.20 -0.37 -7.43
N GLY A 127 -1.80 0.88 -7.63
CA GLY A 127 -1.09 1.35 -8.81
C GLY A 127 -0.23 2.57 -8.48
N PRO A 128 0.63 3.03 -9.40
CA PRO A 128 1.49 4.17 -9.16
C PRO A 128 0.62 5.43 -8.94
N PRO A 129 0.85 6.21 -7.88
CA PRO A 129 0.03 7.39 -7.59
C PRO A 129 0.11 8.45 -8.71
N THR A 130 1.18 8.43 -9.49
CA THR A 130 1.48 9.31 -10.63
C THR A 130 0.80 8.89 -11.95
N THR A 131 0.13 7.74 -12.02
CA THR A 131 -0.38 7.24 -13.30
C THR A 131 -1.43 8.17 -13.92
N GLY A 132 -1.37 8.38 -15.24
CA GLY A 132 -2.14 9.36 -15.98
C GLY A 132 -1.49 10.75 -16.04
N PHE A 133 -0.59 11.08 -15.10
CA PHE A 133 0.02 12.41 -14.98
C PHE A 133 1.46 12.47 -15.49
N GLU A 134 2.30 11.50 -15.13
CA GLU A 134 3.71 11.43 -15.55
C GLU A 134 3.87 10.74 -16.92
N GLU A 135 5.09 10.82 -17.49
CA GLU A 135 5.51 9.96 -18.60
C GLU A 135 5.42 8.47 -18.22
N GLU A 136 4.67 7.72 -19.02
CA GLU A 136 4.31 6.33 -18.74
C GLU A 136 3.93 5.56 -20.02
N ILE A 137 3.97 4.23 -19.96
CA ILE A 137 3.59 3.36 -21.09
C ILE A 137 2.07 3.27 -21.19
N ILE A 138 1.40 2.94 -20.08
CA ILE A 138 -0.06 2.83 -19.96
C ILE A 138 -0.54 3.59 -18.72
N ASN A 139 -1.59 4.41 -18.85
CA ASN A 139 -2.35 4.89 -17.69
C ASN A 139 -3.09 3.70 -17.06
N VAL A 140 -2.64 3.24 -15.89
CA VAL A 140 -3.18 2.03 -15.23
C VAL A 140 -4.39 2.31 -14.32
N ALA A 141 -4.75 3.57 -14.10
CA ALA A 141 -5.91 3.95 -13.30
C ALA A 141 -7.21 3.26 -13.77
N PRO A 142 -7.62 3.30 -15.06
CA PRO A 142 -8.82 2.61 -15.52
C PRO A 142 -8.78 1.10 -15.27
N TYR A 143 -7.63 0.46 -15.44
CA TYR A 143 -7.48 -0.98 -15.20
C TYR A 143 -7.64 -1.32 -13.71
N SER A 144 -7.05 -0.52 -12.82
CA SER A 144 -7.23 -0.67 -11.37
C SER A 144 -8.69 -0.50 -10.95
N LYS A 145 -9.42 0.42 -11.59
CA LYS A 145 -10.85 0.64 -11.39
C LYS A 145 -11.67 -0.56 -11.84
N ILE A 146 -11.44 -1.04 -13.05
CA ILE A 146 -12.16 -2.20 -13.62
C ILE A 146 -12.02 -3.43 -12.72
N VAL A 147 -10.79 -3.75 -12.29
CA VAL A 147 -10.56 -4.88 -11.38
C VAL A 147 -11.24 -4.65 -10.03
N THR A 148 -11.19 -3.42 -9.51
CA THR A 148 -11.84 -3.09 -8.23
C THR A 148 -13.35 -3.21 -8.31
N GLU A 149 -13.99 -2.68 -9.35
CA GLU A 149 -15.43 -2.80 -9.59
C GLU A 149 -15.83 -4.27 -9.71
N TYR A 150 -15.08 -5.05 -10.50
CA TYR A 150 -15.33 -6.49 -10.61
C TYR A 150 -15.25 -7.21 -9.26
N ILE A 151 -14.24 -6.90 -8.42
CA ILE A 151 -14.11 -7.45 -7.06
C ILE A 151 -15.32 -7.11 -6.19
N LEU A 152 -15.91 -5.92 -6.36
CA LEU A 152 -17.03 -5.44 -5.54
C LEU A 152 -18.38 -5.97 -6.02
N GLU A 153 -18.54 -6.19 -7.33
CA GLU A 153 -19.75 -6.71 -7.98
C GLU A 153 -20.02 -8.20 -7.71
N THR A 154 -19.06 -8.93 -7.11
CA THR A 154 -19.17 -10.38 -6.84
C THR A 154 -18.76 -10.74 -5.42
N GLY A 155 -19.33 -11.83 -4.89
CA GLY A 155 -18.90 -12.47 -3.65
C GLY A 155 -17.62 -13.32 -3.79
N ASP A 156 -17.19 -13.58 -5.02
CA ASP A 156 -16.10 -14.50 -5.38
C ASP A 156 -14.72 -14.17 -4.75
N PHE A 157 -14.51 -12.90 -4.37
CA PHE A 157 -13.27 -12.43 -3.75
C PHE A 157 -13.35 -12.33 -2.22
N MET A 158 -14.42 -12.84 -1.63
CA MET A 158 -14.60 -12.99 -0.18
C MET A 158 -14.32 -14.43 0.22
N PHE A 159 -14.08 -14.68 1.52
CA PHE A 159 -13.88 -16.03 2.07
C PHE A 159 -12.78 -16.87 1.39
N LEU A 160 -11.75 -16.21 0.84
CA LEU A 160 -10.56 -16.86 0.29
C LEU A 160 -9.76 -17.55 1.42
N PRO A 161 -8.77 -18.40 1.14
CA PRO A 161 -7.95 -19.00 2.20
C PRO A 161 -7.21 -17.94 3.05
N ARG A 162 -6.83 -16.82 2.43
CA ARG A 162 -6.22 -15.66 3.08
C ARG A 162 -6.32 -14.43 2.16
N LYS A 163 -5.72 -13.28 2.55
CA LYS A 163 -5.72 -12.05 1.75
C LYS A 163 -5.14 -12.23 0.33
N PHE A 164 -5.79 -11.61 -0.66
CA PHE A 164 -5.40 -11.60 -2.07
C PHE A 164 -5.15 -10.16 -2.55
N LYS A 165 -4.00 -9.90 -3.17
CA LYS A 165 -3.54 -8.55 -3.54
C LYS A 165 -3.27 -8.49 -5.04
N VAL A 166 -3.81 -7.46 -5.67
CA VAL A 166 -3.54 -7.10 -7.07
C VAL A 166 -2.73 -5.80 -7.09
N ALA A 167 -1.80 -5.69 -8.04
CA ALA A 167 -1.01 -4.47 -8.26
C ALA A 167 -0.80 -4.21 -9.76
N PHE A 168 -0.77 -2.93 -10.14
CA PHE A 168 -0.39 -2.46 -11.46
C PHE A 168 0.86 -1.60 -11.39
N SER A 169 1.57 -1.52 -12.50
CA SER A 169 2.61 -0.52 -12.77
C SER A 169 2.43 0.07 -14.16
N ASN A 170 2.66 1.37 -14.30
CA ASN A 170 2.54 2.12 -15.55
C ASN A 170 3.86 2.16 -16.37
N LYS A 171 4.97 1.70 -15.78
CA LYS A 171 6.31 1.52 -16.39
C LYS A 171 7.23 0.67 -15.52
N GLU A 172 8.42 0.32 -15.99
CA GLU A 172 9.36 -0.56 -15.27
C GLU A 172 9.81 0.03 -13.93
N GLU A 173 10.05 1.34 -13.86
CA GLU A 173 10.54 2.02 -12.64
C GLU A 173 9.55 1.95 -11.48
N ASN A 174 8.26 1.74 -11.78
CA ASN A 174 7.18 1.64 -10.81
C ASN A 174 6.76 0.18 -10.50
N SER A 175 7.49 -0.82 -11.02
CA SER A 175 7.12 -2.25 -11.01
C SER A 175 7.26 -2.97 -9.65
N LEU A 176 7.85 -2.32 -8.65
CA LEU A 176 8.18 -2.93 -7.35
C LEU A 176 7.05 -3.76 -6.73
N TYR A 177 5.84 -3.18 -6.68
CA TYR A 177 4.70 -3.83 -6.04
C TYR A 177 4.07 -4.96 -6.87
N VAL A 178 4.27 -4.97 -8.19
CA VAL A 178 3.74 -6.06 -9.05
C VAL A 178 4.50 -7.36 -8.81
N LYS A 179 5.80 -7.24 -8.49
CA LYS A 179 6.73 -8.35 -8.22
C LYS A 179 6.51 -9.01 -6.85
N ILE A 180 5.62 -8.49 -6.02
CA ILE A 180 5.31 -9.01 -4.67
C ILE A 180 3.80 -9.09 -4.36
N ALA A 181 2.98 -8.97 -5.40
CA ALA A 181 1.54 -9.13 -5.32
C ALA A 181 1.13 -10.58 -5.64
N ASP A 182 -0.07 -10.97 -5.19
CA ASP A 182 -0.61 -12.29 -5.50
C ASP A 182 -0.86 -12.40 -7.02
N VAL A 183 -1.26 -11.27 -7.67
CA VAL A 183 -1.21 -11.02 -9.13
C VAL A 183 -0.70 -9.60 -9.40
N GLY A 184 0.18 -9.44 -10.38
CA GLY A 184 0.75 -8.15 -10.77
C GLY A 184 0.77 -7.92 -12.28
N PHE A 185 0.63 -6.67 -12.71
CA PHE A 185 0.67 -6.27 -14.12
C PHE A 185 1.61 -5.08 -14.33
N GLU A 186 2.71 -5.30 -15.03
CA GLU A 186 3.68 -4.26 -15.39
C GLU A 186 3.44 -3.81 -16.82
N ALA A 187 3.15 -2.53 -17.04
CA ALA A 187 2.97 -2.00 -18.38
C ALA A 187 4.26 -2.15 -19.19
N VAL A 188 4.14 -2.74 -20.37
CA VAL A 188 5.23 -2.96 -21.32
C VAL A 188 4.72 -2.69 -22.73
N GLU A 189 5.65 -2.42 -23.63
CA GLU A 189 5.36 -2.30 -25.06
C GLU A 189 6.18 -3.36 -25.80
N LYS A 190 5.52 -4.07 -26.73
CA LYS A 190 6.15 -5.07 -27.58
C LYS A 190 5.65 -4.87 -29.00
N ASP A 191 6.57 -4.67 -29.94
CA ASP A 191 6.28 -4.49 -31.36
C ASP A 191 5.25 -3.36 -31.64
N GLY A 192 5.33 -2.27 -30.87
CA GLY A 192 4.40 -1.13 -30.94
C GLY A 192 3.05 -1.36 -30.25
N ILE A 193 2.81 -2.55 -29.70
CA ILE A 193 1.57 -2.90 -28.99
C ILE A 193 1.79 -2.76 -27.49
N LYS A 194 0.94 -1.95 -26.86
CA LYS A 194 0.93 -1.75 -25.41
C LYS A 194 0.15 -2.87 -24.71
N GLY A 195 0.76 -3.46 -23.71
CA GLY A 195 0.18 -4.55 -22.94
C GLY A 195 0.78 -4.62 -21.53
N PHE A 196 0.69 -5.80 -20.92
CA PHE A 196 1.28 -6.03 -19.61
C PHE A 196 2.17 -7.27 -19.61
N ARG A 197 3.26 -7.21 -18.85
CA ARG A 197 3.90 -8.41 -18.31
C ARG A 197 3.12 -8.82 -17.07
N ALA A 198 2.69 -10.08 -17.02
CA ALA A 198 1.89 -10.62 -15.93
C ALA A 198 2.76 -11.37 -14.93
N PHE A 199 2.57 -11.09 -13.65
CA PHE A 199 3.27 -11.71 -12.52
C PHE A 199 2.27 -12.41 -11.58
N GLY A 200 2.71 -13.46 -10.89
CA GLY A 200 1.86 -14.19 -9.93
C GLY A 200 2.64 -14.93 -8.86
N GLY A 201 1.98 -15.23 -7.74
CA GLY A 201 2.60 -16.03 -6.68
C GLY A 201 3.30 -15.25 -5.57
N GLY A 202 3.52 -13.94 -5.76
CA GLY A 202 4.34 -13.12 -4.89
C GLY A 202 3.63 -12.65 -3.62
N SER A 203 4.37 -12.50 -2.53
CA SER A 203 3.83 -12.02 -1.26
C SER A 203 4.89 -11.81 -0.19
N LEU A 204 4.77 -10.72 0.57
CA LEU A 204 5.58 -10.49 1.77
C LEU A 204 5.04 -11.19 3.02
N GLY A 205 5.89 -11.23 4.05
CA GLY A 205 5.59 -11.72 5.38
C GLY A 205 6.64 -12.71 5.86
N ASN A 206 6.29 -13.56 6.83
CA ASN A 206 7.14 -14.69 7.20
C ASN A 206 7.31 -15.66 6.02
N SER A 207 8.53 -16.09 5.72
CA SER A 207 8.87 -16.84 4.48
C SER A 207 8.37 -16.11 3.23
N PRO A 208 8.91 -14.92 2.92
CA PRO A 208 8.48 -14.12 1.80
C PRO A 208 8.87 -14.80 0.47
N LYS A 209 8.16 -14.47 -0.61
CA LYS A 209 8.45 -15.00 -1.95
C LYS A 209 8.10 -13.94 -2.99
N GLU A 210 9.00 -13.72 -3.93
CA GLU A 210 8.79 -12.95 -5.14
C GLU A 210 7.77 -13.61 -6.06
N ALA A 211 7.04 -12.80 -6.84
CA ALA A 211 6.18 -13.30 -7.90
C ALA A 211 7.03 -13.81 -9.07
N ILE A 212 6.56 -14.87 -9.73
CA ILE A 212 7.13 -15.33 -11.00
C ILE A 212 6.46 -14.62 -12.17
N ILE A 213 7.13 -14.58 -13.32
CA ILE A 213 6.52 -14.16 -14.58
C ILE A 213 5.55 -15.27 -15.01
N LEU A 214 4.28 -14.92 -15.17
CA LEU A 214 3.24 -15.80 -15.73
C LEU A 214 3.25 -15.73 -17.27
N LYS A 215 3.47 -14.53 -17.80
CA LYS A 215 3.56 -14.26 -19.23
C LYS A 215 4.31 -12.96 -19.47
N ASP A 216 5.27 -12.97 -20.41
CA ASP A 216 6.07 -11.78 -20.75
C ASP A 216 5.26 -10.65 -21.36
N PHE A 217 4.17 -10.99 -22.05
CA PHE A 217 3.28 -10.04 -22.70
C PHE A 217 1.87 -10.62 -22.78
N ILE A 218 0.89 -9.84 -22.30
CA ILE A 218 -0.55 -10.05 -22.48
C ILE A 218 -1.14 -8.77 -23.06
N GLU A 219 -2.20 -8.91 -23.85
CA GLU A 219 -2.95 -7.73 -24.29
C GLU A 219 -3.62 -7.09 -23.07
N HIS A 220 -3.75 -5.76 -23.11
CA HIS A 220 -4.20 -5.00 -21.95
C HIS A 220 -5.64 -5.37 -21.49
N HIS A 221 -6.46 -5.96 -22.36
CA HIS A 221 -7.83 -6.38 -22.06
C HIS A 221 -7.92 -7.76 -21.40
N ASP A 222 -6.83 -8.53 -21.32
CA ASP A 222 -6.82 -9.87 -20.72
C ASP A 222 -6.72 -9.87 -19.18
N ILE A 223 -6.50 -8.70 -18.57
CA ILE A 223 -6.19 -8.57 -17.14
C ILE A 223 -7.19 -9.27 -16.20
N LEU A 224 -8.48 -9.30 -16.53
CA LEU A 224 -9.50 -9.94 -15.71
C LEU A 224 -9.39 -11.46 -15.75
N TYR A 225 -9.00 -12.07 -16.88
CA TYR A 225 -8.78 -13.51 -16.95
C TYR A 225 -7.68 -13.94 -15.97
N TYR A 226 -6.56 -13.21 -15.96
CA TYR A 226 -5.43 -13.47 -15.06
C TYR A 226 -5.80 -13.32 -13.58
N VAL A 227 -6.52 -12.25 -13.23
CA VAL A 227 -6.98 -12.04 -11.83
C VAL A 227 -7.91 -13.16 -11.39
N ILE A 228 -8.88 -13.54 -12.22
CA ILE A 228 -9.90 -14.54 -11.88
C ILE A 228 -9.30 -15.95 -11.85
N ALA A 229 -8.46 -16.31 -12.82
CA ALA A 229 -7.77 -17.61 -12.85
C ALA A 229 -6.90 -17.79 -11.60
N MET A 230 -6.11 -16.78 -11.23
CA MET A 230 -5.28 -16.84 -10.02
C MET A 230 -6.14 -16.92 -8.75
N ARG A 231 -7.26 -16.19 -8.70
CA ARG A 231 -8.22 -16.29 -7.59
C ARG A 231 -8.76 -17.71 -7.49
N ASN A 232 -9.18 -18.32 -8.60
CA ASN A 232 -9.74 -19.68 -8.63
C ASN A 232 -8.71 -20.69 -8.11
N LEU A 233 -7.49 -20.65 -8.66
CA LEU A 233 -6.36 -21.47 -8.21
C LEU A 233 -6.13 -21.30 -6.70
N PHE A 234 -6.11 -20.05 -6.22
CA PHE A 234 -5.89 -19.79 -4.81
C PHE A 234 -7.03 -20.31 -3.94
N ASN A 235 -8.28 -20.13 -4.38
CA ASN A 235 -9.45 -20.56 -3.63
C ASN A 235 -9.49 -22.08 -3.43
N GLU A 236 -9.07 -22.83 -4.45
CA GLU A 236 -9.09 -24.29 -4.49
C GLU A 236 -7.87 -24.92 -3.79
N HIS A 237 -6.67 -24.39 -4.02
CA HIS A 237 -5.42 -25.01 -3.53
C HIS A 237 -4.85 -24.37 -2.26
N GLY A 238 -5.36 -23.22 -1.82
CA GLY A 238 -4.83 -22.53 -0.65
C GLY A 238 -5.19 -23.23 0.67
N ASP A 239 -4.22 -23.29 1.59
CA ASP A 239 -4.39 -23.91 2.90
C ASP A 239 -5.41 -23.12 3.75
N ARG A 240 -6.47 -23.79 4.22
CA ARG A 240 -7.52 -23.23 5.10
C ARG A 240 -7.42 -23.71 6.55
N LYS A 241 -6.45 -24.58 6.85
CA LYS A 241 -6.19 -25.17 8.18
C LYS A 241 -5.11 -24.39 8.92
N ILE A 242 -3.95 -24.18 8.28
CA ILE A 242 -2.79 -23.52 8.91
C ILE A 242 -2.70 -22.08 8.43
N ARG A 243 -3.22 -21.14 9.24
CA ARG A 243 -3.26 -19.70 8.90
C ARG A 243 -1.90 -19.10 8.52
N GLY A 244 -0.82 -19.58 9.13
CA GLY A 244 0.56 -19.16 8.82
C GLY A 244 1.05 -19.58 7.43
N LYS A 245 0.43 -20.61 6.83
CA LYS A 245 0.73 -21.17 5.51
C LYS A 245 -0.38 -20.91 4.47
N ALA A 246 -1.39 -20.11 4.81
CA ALA A 246 -2.61 -19.90 4.01
C ALA A 246 -2.47 -18.87 2.86
N ARG A 247 -1.33 -18.20 2.70
CA ARG A 247 -1.12 -17.24 1.59
C ARG A 247 -0.81 -17.96 0.29
N LEU A 248 -1.23 -17.38 -0.84
CA LEU A 248 -1.00 -17.90 -2.19
C LEU A 248 0.46 -18.29 -2.44
N ARG A 249 1.43 -17.50 -1.96
CA ARG A 249 2.86 -17.82 -2.06
C ARG A 249 3.26 -19.21 -1.56
N PHE A 250 2.53 -19.81 -0.60
CA PHE A 250 2.88 -21.13 -0.10
C PHE A 250 2.49 -22.24 -1.09
N ILE A 251 1.53 -21.99 -1.98
CA ILE A 251 1.26 -22.85 -3.13
C ILE A 251 2.49 -22.82 -4.05
N LEU A 252 2.97 -21.62 -4.39
CA LEU A 252 4.19 -21.45 -5.19
C LEU A 252 5.42 -22.09 -4.53
N ILE A 253 5.63 -21.88 -3.22
CA ILE A 253 6.75 -22.49 -2.48
C ILE A 253 6.67 -24.02 -2.51
N LYS A 254 5.46 -24.60 -2.39
CA LYS A 254 5.26 -26.05 -2.38
C LYS A 254 5.48 -26.68 -3.76
N LEU A 255 4.94 -26.05 -4.81
CA LEU A 255 4.96 -26.61 -6.17
C LEU A 255 6.28 -26.30 -6.90
N GLY A 256 6.96 -25.21 -6.55
CA GLY A 256 8.01 -24.64 -7.39
C GLY A 256 7.43 -23.86 -8.58
N ASN A 257 8.31 -23.14 -9.28
CA ASN A 257 7.89 -22.18 -10.32
C ASN A 257 7.20 -22.87 -11.51
N GLU A 258 7.77 -23.97 -12.00
CA GLU A 258 7.28 -24.67 -13.21
C GLU A 258 5.89 -25.27 -12.99
N GLU A 259 5.70 -26.04 -11.94
CA GLU A 259 4.41 -26.69 -11.63
C GLU A 259 3.35 -25.67 -11.23
N PHE A 260 3.71 -24.59 -10.54
CA PHE A 260 2.78 -23.49 -10.26
C PHE A 260 2.30 -22.82 -11.55
N LEU A 261 3.20 -22.57 -12.51
CA LEU A 261 2.86 -21.97 -13.80
C LEU A 261 1.96 -22.90 -14.64
N LYS A 262 2.28 -24.20 -14.70
CA LYS A 262 1.43 -25.21 -15.36
C LYS A 262 0.03 -25.21 -14.76
N LEU A 263 -0.06 -25.25 -13.42
CA LEU A 263 -1.35 -25.21 -12.72
C LEU A 263 -2.12 -23.93 -13.04
N PHE A 264 -1.48 -22.77 -12.97
CA PHE A 264 -2.11 -21.49 -13.32
C PHE A 264 -2.64 -21.47 -14.75
N ASN A 265 -1.88 -21.98 -15.73
CA ASN A 265 -2.30 -22.04 -17.12
C ASN A 265 -3.54 -22.95 -17.32
N THR A 266 -3.66 -24.06 -16.58
CA THR A 266 -4.88 -24.88 -16.61
C THR A 266 -6.13 -24.07 -16.23
N TYR A 267 -6.07 -23.32 -15.12
CA TYR A 267 -7.20 -22.46 -14.69
C TYR A 267 -7.47 -21.33 -15.69
N LEU A 268 -6.43 -20.79 -16.32
CA LEU A 268 -6.56 -19.74 -17.32
C LEU A 268 -7.25 -20.27 -18.59
N ASP A 269 -6.81 -21.41 -19.12
CA ASP A 269 -7.35 -22.05 -20.31
C ASP A 269 -8.80 -22.48 -20.11
N GLU A 270 -9.13 -23.07 -18.96
CA GLU A 270 -10.51 -23.41 -18.60
C GLU A 270 -11.41 -22.17 -18.52
N LEU A 271 -10.89 -21.06 -18.00
CA LEU A 271 -11.62 -19.81 -17.91
C LEU A 271 -11.91 -19.23 -19.30
N TYR A 272 -10.91 -19.23 -20.21
CA TYR A 272 -11.10 -18.83 -21.60
C TYR A 272 -12.13 -19.71 -22.30
N LYS A 273 -12.03 -21.04 -22.18
CA LYS A 273 -13.00 -21.99 -22.76
C LYS A 273 -14.43 -21.73 -22.26
N LYS A 274 -14.60 -21.46 -20.96
CA LYS A 274 -15.92 -21.27 -20.33
C LYS A 274 -16.52 -19.89 -20.58
N LYS A 275 -15.70 -18.85 -20.72
CA LYS A 275 -16.16 -17.46 -20.74
C LYS A 275 -16.01 -16.77 -22.09
N GLY A 276 -15.29 -17.37 -23.04
CA GLY A 276 -14.97 -16.75 -24.33
C GLY A 276 -14.41 -15.34 -24.12
N ASP A 277 -14.93 -14.36 -24.85
CA ASP A 277 -14.53 -12.94 -24.79
C ASP A 277 -15.25 -12.13 -23.70
N LYS A 278 -15.99 -12.75 -22.78
CA LYS A 278 -16.80 -12.01 -21.77
C LYS A 278 -15.99 -10.95 -21.02
N TYR A 279 -14.84 -11.32 -20.45
CA TYR A 279 -14.08 -10.39 -19.61
C TYR A 279 -13.28 -9.38 -20.44
N LYS A 280 -12.82 -9.77 -21.63
CA LYS A 280 -12.27 -8.87 -22.63
C LYS A 280 -13.25 -7.75 -22.97
N ASN A 281 -14.50 -8.10 -23.29
CA ASN A 281 -15.54 -7.13 -23.62
C ASN A 281 -15.83 -6.17 -22.45
N ILE A 282 -15.89 -6.66 -21.21
CA ILE A 282 -16.05 -5.81 -20.02
C ILE A 282 -14.92 -4.78 -19.92
N VAL A 283 -13.66 -5.21 -20.11
CA VAL A 283 -12.52 -4.30 -20.05
C VAL A 283 -12.60 -3.26 -21.16
N LEU A 284 -12.81 -3.68 -22.41
CA LEU A 284 -12.89 -2.78 -23.57
C LEU A 284 -14.02 -1.75 -23.45
N GLU A 285 -15.20 -2.16 -22.99
CA GLU A 285 -16.35 -1.26 -22.78
C GLU A 285 -16.08 -0.22 -21.69
N LYS A 286 -15.48 -0.62 -20.57
CA LYS A 286 -15.15 0.31 -19.49
C LYS A 286 -14.01 1.27 -19.89
N LEU A 287 -13.03 0.80 -20.67
CA LEU A 287 -11.95 1.64 -21.20
C LEU A 287 -12.49 2.73 -22.14
N LYS A 288 -13.43 2.40 -23.04
CA LYS A 288 -14.07 3.38 -23.94
C LYS A 288 -14.76 4.53 -23.20
N LYS A 289 -15.23 4.29 -21.97
CA LYS A 289 -15.94 5.28 -21.14
C LYS A 289 -15.00 6.07 -20.23
N TYR A 290 -13.73 5.67 -20.11
CA TYR A 290 -12.79 6.32 -19.22
C TYR A 290 -12.31 7.65 -19.82
N LYS A 291 -12.25 8.70 -18.99
CA LYS A 291 -11.68 9.99 -19.34
C LYS A 291 -10.51 10.27 -18.44
N ASN A 292 -9.34 10.57 -19.01
CA ASN A 292 -8.16 10.90 -18.23
C ASN A 292 -8.34 12.30 -17.60
N PRO A 293 -8.30 12.45 -16.26
CA PRO A 293 -8.52 13.75 -15.62
C PRO A 293 -7.39 14.75 -15.87
N TYR A 294 -6.25 14.30 -16.40
CA TYR A 294 -5.07 15.13 -16.66
C TYR A 294 -5.03 15.75 -18.07
N GLU A 295 -6.13 15.76 -18.81
CA GLU A 295 -6.22 16.47 -20.09
C GLU A 295 -6.55 17.96 -19.84
N VAL A 296 -5.55 18.75 -19.48
CA VAL A 296 -5.67 20.21 -19.33
C VAL A 296 -4.67 20.94 -20.22
N ASN A 297 -4.99 22.19 -20.57
CA ASN A 297 -4.14 23.02 -21.44
C ASN A 297 -2.79 23.32 -20.78
N ALA A 298 -1.72 23.30 -21.60
CA ALA A 298 -0.39 23.68 -21.17
C ALA A 298 -0.36 25.13 -20.66
N ILE A 299 0.42 25.38 -19.62
CA ILE A 299 0.76 26.74 -19.21
C ILE A 299 2.08 27.08 -19.90
N LYS A 300 2.14 28.22 -20.60
CA LYS A 300 3.42 28.73 -21.10
C LYS A 300 4.33 29.03 -19.91
N GLU A 301 5.36 28.21 -19.70
CA GLU A 301 6.42 28.51 -18.74
C GLU A 301 7.34 29.58 -19.31
N ASP A 302 7.80 30.48 -18.44
CA ASP A 302 8.88 31.39 -18.77
C ASP A 302 10.18 30.57 -18.87
N LYS A 303 10.82 30.52 -20.05
CA LYS A 303 11.94 29.60 -20.37
C LYS A 303 13.18 29.75 -19.45
N LYS A 304 13.20 30.75 -18.58
CA LYS A 304 14.26 31.00 -17.60
C LYS A 304 14.04 30.30 -16.25
N GLU A 305 12.92 29.61 -16.07
CA GLU A 305 12.59 29.00 -14.79
C GLU A 305 13.43 27.75 -14.46
N ILE A 306 14.07 27.77 -13.29
CA ILE A 306 14.84 26.64 -12.76
C ILE A 306 13.88 25.50 -12.37
N LEU A 307 14.06 24.32 -12.97
CA LEU A 307 13.39 23.07 -12.56
C LEU A 307 13.53 22.84 -11.05
N ILE A 308 12.41 22.62 -10.35
CA ILE A 308 12.43 22.24 -8.93
C ILE A 308 13.00 20.83 -8.81
N LYS A 309 14.31 20.72 -8.56
CA LYS A 309 14.97 19.44 -8.25
C LYS A 309 14.67 19.04 -6.80
N SER A 310 13.56 18.34 -6.61
CA SER A 310 13.16 17.78 -5.32
C SER A 310 12.66 16.35 -5.51
N PRO A 311 13.01 15.40 -4.61
CA PRO A 311 12.47 14.04 -4.66
C PRO A 311 10.95 13.98 -4.41
N ASN A 312 10.33 15.09 -3.98
CA ASN A 312 8.89 15.19 -3.79
C ASN A 312 8.16 15.70 -5.03
N VAL A 313 8.88 16.20 -6.04
CA VAL A 313 8.28 16.82 -7.22
C VAL A 313 8.39 15.86 -8.39
N ILE A 314 7.27 15.66 -9.09
CA ILE A 314 7.19 14.91 -10.33
C ILE A 314 6.81 15.87 -11.45
N LYS A 315 7.56 15.82 -12.56
CA LYS A 315 7.19 16.56 -13.77
C LYS A 315 6.05 15.80 -14.48
N GLY A 316 4.96 16.50 -14.77
CA GLY A 316 3.86 15.92 -15.55
C GLY A 316 4.13 15.95 -17.05
N LYS A 317 3.24 15.32 -17.82
CA LYS A 317 3.15 15.41 -19.29
C LYS A 317 2.82 16.81 -19.80
N ILE A 318 2.17 17.61 -18.96
CA ILE A 318 1.71 18.96 -19.29
C ILE A 318 2.77 19.97 -18.85
N GLU A 319 3.24 20.78 -19.78
CA GLU A 319 4.19 21.86 -19.51
C GLU A 319 3.61 22.87 -18.51
N GLY A 320 4.42 23.29 -17.53
CA GLY A 320 3.97 24.16 -16.44
C GLY A 320 3.21 23.49 -15.29
N ARG A 321 3.02 22.16 -15.33
CA ARG A 321 2.26 21.42 -14.31
C ARG A 321 3.09 20.35 -13.63
N TYR A 322 2.94 20.29 -12.30
CA TYR A 322 3.76 19.46 -11.44
C TYR A 322 2.91 18.60 -10.49
N GLY A 323 3.49 17.48 -10.07
CA GLY A 323 2.97 16.64 -9.01
C GLY A 323 3.83 16.79 -7.76
N TYR A 324 3.21 16.72 -6.59
CA TYR A 324 3.90 16.87 -5.30
C TYR A 324 3.48 15.77 -4.32
N PHE A 325 4.46 15.12 -3.68
CA PHE A 325 4.24 14.17 -2.58
C PHE A 325 4.24 14.90 -1.23
N ILE A 326 3.06 15.03 -0.64
CA ILE A 326 2.87 15.51 0.73
C ILE A 326 3.24 14.37 1.68
N ARG A 327 4.33 14.57 2.41
CA ARG A 327 4.85 13.59 3.37
C ARG A 327 4.18 13.71 4.71
N LEU A 328 3.85 12.55 5.29
CA LEU A 328 3.11 12.47 6.54
C LEU A 328 3.89 11.55 7.48
N PRO A 329 4.54 12.09 8.52
CA PRO A 329 5.23 11.26 9.50
C PRO A 329 4.30 10.19 10.06
N LYS A 330 4.71 8.91 9.97
CA LYS A 330 3.92 7.74 10.40
C LYS A 330 2.64 7.49 9.58
N GLY A 331 2.42 8.24 8.50
CA GLY A 331 1.21 8.16 7.69
C GLY A 331 -0.01 8.87 8.29
N ASP A 332 0.18 9.74 9.27
CA ASP A 332 -0.93 10.33 10.03
C ASP A 332 -1.21 11.77 9.57
N ILE A 333 -2.49 12.12 9.40
CA ILE A 333 -2.99 13.50 9.27
C ILE A 333 -3.87 13.79 10.49
N ASN A 334 -3.45 14.72 11.34
CA ASN A 334 -4.28 15.19 12.44
C ASN A 334 -5.21 16.31 11.96
N ILE A 335 -6.36 16.51 12.62
CA ILE A 335 -7.38 17.52 12.21
C ILE A 335 -6.79 18.90 11.92
N LYS A 336 -5.94 19.42 12.81
CA LYS A 336 -5.30 20.73 12.63
C LYS A 336 -4.44 20.83 11.36
N GLU A 337 -3.68 19.78 11.05
CA GLU A 337 -2.82 19.75 9.86
C GLU A 337 -3.66 19.52 8.59
N GLY A 338 -4.68 18.66 8.69
CA GLY A 338 -5.65 18.43 7.63
C GLY A 338 -6.42 19.70 7.24
N ASN A 339 -6.90 20.47 8.20
CA ASN A 339 -7.64 21.71 7.94
C ASN A 339 -6.78 22.76 7.25
N LYS A 340 -5.51 22.92 7.65
CA LYS A 340 -4.56 23.80 6.95
C LYS A 340 -4.32 23.37 5.50
N LEU A 341 -4.21 22.07 5.27
CA LEU A 341 -4.06 21.53 3.92
C LEU A 341 -5.34 21.80 3.10
N VAL A 342 -6.52 21.54 3.67
CA VAL A 342 -7.80 21.82 3.03
C VAL A 342 -7.95 23.30 2.67
N GLU A 343 -7.63 24.22 3.58
CA GLU A 343 -7.69 25.67 3.34
C GLU A 343 -6.85 26.07 2.12
N PHE A 344 -5.61 25.56 2.05
CA PHE A 344 -4.74 25.81 0.91
C PHE A 344 -5.31 25.22 -0.38
N LEU A 345 -5.73 23.95 -0.37
CA LEU A 345 -6.25 23.29 -1.57
C LEU A 345 -7.55 23.94 -2.07
N LYS A 346 -8.38 24.49 -1.17
CA LYS A 346 -9.58 25.28 -1.52
C LYS A 346 -9.24 26.62 -2.18
N SER A 347 -8.08 27.21 -1.88
CA SER A 347 -7.67 28.49 -2.47
C SER A 347 -7.19 28.38 -3.93
N LEU A 348 -6.97 27.16 -4.43
CA LEU A 348 -6.52 26.94 -5.80
C LEU A 348 -7.65 27.24 -6.80
N ASP A 349 -7.35 28.05 -7.81
CA ASP A 349 -8.28 28.45 -8.88
C ASP A 349 -8.36 27.43 -10.03
N TYR A 350 -7.74 26.26 -9.87
CA TYR A 350 -7.69 25.20 -10.87
C TYR A 350 -7.92 23.83 -10.25
N LYS A 351 -8.33 22.86 -11.09
CA LYS A 351 -8.57 21.49 -10.66
C LYS A 351 -7.26 20.77 -10.34
N ILE A 352 -7.21 20.12 -9.18
CA ILE A 352 -6.17 19.18 -8.79
C ILE A 352 -6.72 17.76 -8.75
N GLU A 353 -5.83 16.79 -8.76
CA GLU A 353 -6.15 15.39 -8.50
C GLU A 353 -5.27 14.90 -7.38
N MET A 354 -5.84 14.14 -6.44
CA MET A 354 -5.06 13.60 -5.32
C MET A 354 -5.19 12.09 -5.22
N ARG A 355 -4.10 11.45 -4.83
CA ARG A 355 -4.04 10.00 -4.63
C ARG A 355 -3.27 9.60 -3.39
N LEU A 356 -3.76 8.56 -2.75
CA LEU A 356 -3.09 7.89 -1.65
C LEU A 356 -1.92 7.06 -2.20
N THR A 357 -0.79 7.01 -1.48
CA THR A 357 0.40 6.28 -1.92
C THR A 357 0.69 5.06 -1.05
N SER A 358 1.39 4.07 -1.62
CA SER A 358 1.89 2.90 -0.87
C SER A 358 3.00 3.25 0.13
N HIS A 359 3.41 4.50 0.19
CA HIS A 359 4.41 5.06 1.09
C HIS A 359 3.81 5.93 2.20
N GLN A 360 2.49 5.84 2.41
CA GLN A 360 1.76 6.61 3.45
C GLN A 360 1.84 8.13 3.23
N GLU A 361 1.82 8.55 1.98
CA GLU A 361 1.86 9.96 1.56
C GLU A 361 0.56 10.30 0.80
N LEU A 362 0.32 11.60 0.61
CA LEU A 362 -0.71 12.11 -0.30
C LEU A 362 -0.03 12.74 -1.51
N PHE A 363 -0.28 12.19 -2.70
CA PHE A 363 0.18 12.79 -3.95
C PHE A 363 -0.87 13.79 -4.44
N VAL A 364 -0.43 14.99 -4.83
CA VAL A 364 -1.26 16.03 -5.43
C VAL A 364 -0.70 16.40 -6.79
N ALA A 365 -1.48 16.21 -7.85
CA ALA A 365 -1.10 16.47 -9.23
C ALA A 365 -1.71 17.77 -9.76
N ASN A 366 -1.18 18.21 -10.91
CA ASN A 366 -1.61 19.39 -11.67
C ASN A 366 -1.36 20.74 -10.97
N LEU A 367 -0.35 20.81 -10.10
CA LEU A 367 0.02 22.03 -9.38
C LEU A 367 0.80 22.99 -10.27
N LYS A 368 0.56 24.29 -10.12
CA LYS A 368 1.49 25.33 -10.59
C LYS A 368 2.74 25.32 -9.69
N LYS A 369 3.82 25.90 -10.18
CA LYS A 369 5.11 25.89 -9.49
C LYS A 369 5.07 26.64 -8.17
N GLU A 370 4.36 27.78 -8.12
CA GLU A 370 4.24 28.64 -6.95
C GLU A 370 3.57 27.90 -5.79
N ASP A 371 2.54 27.12 -6.12
CA ASP A 371 1.74 26.32 -5.19
C ASP A 371 2.52 25.16 -4.57
N ILE A 372 3.53 24.62 -5.28
CA ILE A 372 4.45 23.64 -4.71
C ILE A 372 5.19 24.23 -3.52
N TYR A 373 5.67 25.47 -3.59
CA TYR A 373 6.42 26.07 -2.48
C TYR A 373 5.57 26.23 -1.23
N VAL A 374 4.26 26.46 -1.38
CA VAL A 374 3.32 26.54 -0.26
C VAL A 374 3.06 25.17 0.34
N LEU A 375 2.75 24.16 -0.50
CA LEU A 375 2.58 22.77 -0.03
C LEU A 375 3.83 22.23 0.64
N ASP A 376 4.99 22.59 0.12
CA ASP A 376 6.28 22.18 0.66
C ASP A 376 6.59 22.85 2.01
N LYS A 377 5.95 23.97 2.36
CA LYS A 377 5.99 24.49 3.75
C LYS A 377 5.02 23.73 4.65
N LEU A 378 3.85 23.34 4.15
CA LEU A 378 2.83 22.62 4.92
C LEU A 378 3.17 21.15 5.19
N SER A 379 3.91 20.49 4.28
CA SER A 379 4.17 19.04 4.32
C SER A 379 5.32 18.62 5.25
N ASN A 380 6.20 19.54 5.66
CA ASN A 380 7.48 19.18 6.26
C ASN A 380 7.55 19.46 7.77
N LYS A 381 7.03 18.54 8.59
CA LYS A 381 7.19 18.59 10.06
C LYS A 381 8.66 18.60 10.50
N TYR A 382 9.52 17.86 9.80
CA TYR A 382 10.94 17.69 10.15
C TYR A 382 11.91 18.20 9.07
N SER A 383 11.85 17.63 7.85
CA SER A 383 12.73 17.99 6.74
C SER A 383 12.26 17.35 5.42
N LYS A 384 12.69 17.95 4.29
CA LYS A 384 12.43 17.50 2.91
C LYS A 384 13.29 16.32 2.45
N LYS A 385 14.28 15.93 3.27
CA LYS A 385 15.24 14.86 2.93
C LYS A 385 14.58 13.49 2.92
N ARG A 386 14.99 12.61 2.00
CA ARG A 386 14.36 11.28 1.79
C ARG A 386 14.19 10.48 3.08
N PHE A 387 15.17 10.48 3.98
CA PHE A 387 15.10 9.82 5.29
C PHE A 387 13.85 10.16 6.11
N PHE A 388 13.35 11.40 6.07
CA PHE A 388 12.18 11.82 6.85
C PHE A 388 10.85 11.37 6.24
N SER A 389 10.87 10.73 5.07
CA SER A 389 9.72 10.03 4.47
C SER A 389 9.59 8.57 4.95
N SER A 390 10.37 8.17 5.94
CA SER A 390 10.36 6.80 6.49
C SER A 390 8.99 6.40 7.01
N ILE A 391 8.68 5.11 6.89
CA ILE A 391 7.33 4.58 7.14
C ILE A 391 7.31 3.56 8.27
N SER A 392 6.17 3.46 8.93
CA SER A 392 5.93 2.46 9.96
C SER A 392 4.55 1.86 9.83
N CYS A 393 4.40 0.59 10.20
CA CYS A 393 3.06 0.04 10.41
C CYS A 393 2.39 0.66 11.64
N ILE A 394 1.10 0.37 11.86
CA ILE A 394 0.32 0.95 12.95
C ILE A 394 0.77 0.54 14.37
N GLY A 395 1.60 -0.51 14.49
CA GLY A 395 2.21 -0.92 15.76
C GLY A 395 1.29 -1.68 16.72
N SER A 396 1.88 -2.26 17.78
CA SER A 396 1.19 -3.12 18.76
C SER A 396 0.20 -2.40 19.66
N THR A 397 0.26 -1.06 19.77
CA THR A 397 -0.73 -0.29 20.55
C THR A 397 -2.13 -0.34 19.93
N ILE A 398 -2.22 -0.63 18.63
CA ILE A 398 -3.49 -0.76 17.90
C ILE A 398 -3.67 -2.17 17.34
N CYS A 399 -2.61 -2.76 16.80
CA CYS A 399 -2.64 -3.99 16.03
C CYS A 399 -2.58 -5.24 16.93
N ASN A 400 -3.63 -6.07 16.92
CA ASN A 400 -3.67 -7.34 17.65
C ASN A 400 -2.43 -8.26 17.40
N PRO A 401 -2.00 -8.52 16.15
CA PRO A 401 -0.80 -9.33 15.89
C PRO A 401 0.52 -8.54 15.99
N GLY A 402 0.50 -7.27 16.43
CA GLY A 402 1.71 -6.46 16.57
C GLY A 402 2.57 -6.93 17.74
N ILE A 403 3.89 -6.99 17.54
CA ILE A 403 4.86 -7.35 18.60
C ILE A 403 5.48 -6.09 19.20
N LEU A 404 5.90 -5.15 18.33
CA LEU A 404 6.44 -3.84 18.71
C LEU A 404 5.51 -2.69 18.29
N ASP A 405 5.56 -1.60 19.04
CA ASP A 405 4.84 -0.37 18.71
C ASP A 405 5.73 0.55 17.86
N THR A 406 5.59 0.45 16.54
CA THR A 406 6.50 1.11 15.60
C THR A 406 6.33 2.62 15.44
N PRO A 407 5.12 3.22 15.49
CA PRO A 407 4.97 4.67 15.34
C PRO A 407 5.79 5.50 16.34
N PRO A 408 5.82 5.21 17.67
CA PRO A 408 6.65 5.98 18.59
C PRO A 408 8.16 5.76 18.38
N ILE A 409 8.57 4.56 17.97
CA ILE A 409 9.98 4.27 17.65
C ILE A 409 10.43 5.07 16.42
N LEU A 410 9.61 5.13 15.37
CA LEU A 410 9.90 5.95 14.19
C LEU A 410 9.99 7.44 14.58
N GLU A 411 9.06 7.94 15.39
CA GLU A 411 9.09 9.33 15.87
C GLU A 411 10.36 9.64 16.65
N MET A 412 10.83 8.73 17.52
CA MET A 412 12.11 8.85 18.23
C MET A 412 13.29 9.01 17.26
N ILE A 413 13.37 8.14 16.25
CA ILE A 413 14.42 8.18 15.23
C ILE A 413 14.37 9.50 14.44
N LEU A 414 13.19 9.92 13.97
CA LEU A 414 13.06 11.17 13.21
C LEU A 414 13.42 12.40 14.05
N LYS A 415 13.01 12.45 15.32
CA LYS A 415 13.37 13.53 16.25
C LYS A 415 14.88 13.61 16.48
N TYR A 416 15.55 12.47 16.63
CA TYR A 416 17.00 12.42 16.80
C TYR A 416 17.75 13.07 15.62
N PHE A 417 17.27 12.85 14.39
CA PHE A 417 17.87 13.43 13.19
C PHE A 417 17.38 14.84 12.83
N LYS A 418 16.33 15.36 13.49
CA LYS A 418 15.79 16.71 13.25
C LYS A 418 16.88 17.79 13.29
N ASN A 419 17.78 17.69 14.27
CA ASN A 419 18.91 18.63 14.45
C ASN A 419 20.20 18.17 13.74
N LYS A 420 20.18 17.03 13.06
CA LYS A 420 21.32 16.43 12.34
C LYS A 420 21.02 16.28 10.85
N GLN A 421 20.36 17.27 10.27
CA GLN A 421 19.85 17.15 8.90
C GLN A 421 20.94 16.83 7.88
N ARG A 422 22.16 17.37 8.04
CA ARG A 422 23.28 17.08 7.13
C ARG A 422 23.65 15.59 7.12
N LEU A 423 23.59 14.91 8.26
CA LEU A 423 23.80 13.46 8.31
C LEU A 423 22.59 12.72 7.72
N ALA A 424 21.38 13.17 8.03
CA ALA A 424 20.15 12.57 7.50
C ALA A 424 20.05 12.60 5.97
N SER A 425 20.76 13.48 5.25
CA SER A 425 20.80 13.47 3.78
C SER A 425 21.58 12.31 3.17
N TYR A 426 22.45 11.64 3.94
CA TYR A 426 23.16 10.44 3.48
C TYR A 426 22.34 9.16 3.71
N LEU A 427 21.30 9.24 4.55
CA LEU A 427 20.53 8.06 4.95
C LEU A 427 19.44 7.69 3.94
N PRO A 428 19.20 6.38 3.73
CA PRO A 428 18.08 5.91 2.93
C PRO A 428 16.74 6.13 3.66
N LYS A 429 15.63 5.89 2.97
CA LYS A 429 14.33 5.73 3.62
C LYS A 429 14.32 4.42 4.42
N ILE A 430 13.77 4.43 5.63
CA ILE A 430 13.65 3.22 6.45
C ILE A 430 12.19 2.77 6.58
N GLN A 431 11.99 1.46 6.76
CA GLN A 431 10.65 0.85 6.83
C GLN A 431 10.52 -0.06 8.05
N LEU A 432 9.69 0.35 9.03
CA LEU A 432 9.52 -0.36 10.31
C LEU A 432 8.22 -1.17 10.33
N SER A 433 8.35 -2.49 10.36
CA SER A 433 7.23 -3.40 10.63
C SER A 433 7.33 -3.95 12.04
N GLY A 434 6.28 -3.82 12.85
CA GLY A 434 6.29 -4.27 14.24
C GLY A 434 6.21 -5.78 14.44
N CYS A 435 6.06 -6.57 13.38
CA CYS A 435 6.06 -8.04 13.41
C CYS A 435 6.34 -8.63 12.01
N PRO A 436 6.48 -9.96 11.87
CA PRO A 436 6.76 -10.63 10.59
C PRO A 436 5.69 -10.48 9.50
N ASN A 437 4.53 -9.88 9.78
CA ASN A 437 3.48 -9.66 8.77
C ASN A 437 3.87 -8.67 7.66
N SER A 438 4.90 -7.86 7.90
CA SER A 438 5.45 -6.90 6.93
C SER A 438 4.44 -5.91 6.36
N CYS A 439 3.62 -5.30 7.22
CA CYS A 439 2.68 -4.27 6.77
C CYS A 439 3.39 -3.02 6.23
N ALA A 440 4.60 -2.72 6.70
CA ALA A 440 5.45 -1.65 6.16
C ALA A 440 6.45 -2.14 5.10
N ALA A 441 6.35 -3.39 4.65
CA ALA A 441 7.13 -3.92 3.52
C ALA A 441 8.66 -3.93 3.72
N HIS A 442 9.14 -4.35 4.89
CA HIS A 442 10.58 -4.35 5.22
C HIS A 442 11.46 -5.24 4.32
N GLN A 443 10.90 -6.26 3.66
CA GLN A 443 11.65 -7.12 2.74
C GLN A 443 11.91 -6.49 1.37
N ILE A 444 11.33 -5.32 1.08
CA ILE A 444 11.52 -4.59 -0.18
C ILE A 444 11.99 -3.15 0.07
N ALA A 445 12.43 -2.88 1.30
CA ALA A 445 12.88 -1.56 1.70
C ALA A 445 14.31 -1.31 1.27
N ASP A 446 14.70 -0.04 1.12
CA ASP A 446 16.12 0.30 1.06
C ASP A 446 16.82 -0.23 2.32
N LEU A 447 16.27 0.11 3.50
CA LEU A 447 16.66 -0.42 4.80
C LEU A 447 15.41 -0.81 5.61
N GLY A 448 15.23 -2.11 5.82
CA GLY A 448 14.05 -2.67 6.47
C GLY A 448 14.29 -3.07 7.93
N PHE A 449 13.25 -2.94 8.77
CA PHE A 449 13.28 -3.34 10.16
C PHE A 449 12.05 -4.20 10.51
N GLN A 450 12.27 -5.40 11.05
CA GLN A 450 11.22 -6.29 11.53
C GLN A 450 11.28 -6.44 13.05
N GLY A 451 10.21 -6.05 13.73
CA GLY A 451 10.12 -6.08 15.19
C GLY A 451 10.11 -7.48 15.78
N LYS A 452 10.87 -7.63 16.86
CA LYS A 452 11.05 -8.83 17.68
C LYS A 452 11.10 -8.40 19.15
N ARG A 453 10.61 -9.25 20.06
CA ARG A 453 10.70 -9.04 21.51
C ARG A 453 11.71 -10.05 22.08
N LYS A 454 12.64 -9.58 22.90
CA LYS A 454 13.53 -10.40 23.74
C LYS A 454 13.26 -10.10 25.22
N LYS A 455 13.89 -10.85 26.13
CA LYS A 455 13.70 -10.68 27.59
C LYS A 455 14.08 -9.29 28.09
N ASP A 456 15.10 -8.71 27.48
CA ASP A 456 15.74 -7.43 27.82
C ASP A 456 15.22 -6.24 27.00
N GLY A 457 14.29 -6.44 26.05
CA GLY A 457 13.63 -5.32 25.39
C GLY A 457 13.11 -5.55 23.98
N ALA A 458 12.93 -4.43 23.28
CA ALA A 458 12.47 -4.38 21.89
C ALA A 458 13.66 -4.43 20.93
N TYR A 459 13.59 -5.33 19.94
CA TYR A 459 14.65 -5.53 18.94
C TYR A 459 14.07 -5.45 17.52
N PHE A 460 14.90 -5.10 16.55
CA PHE A 460 14.58 -5.22 15.15
C PHE A 460 15.62 -6.07 14.43
N ASN A 461 15.14 -7.04 13.68
CA ASN A 461 15.95 -7.65 12.64
C ASN A 461 16.14 -6.64 11.51
N VAL A 462 17.38 -6.46 11.06
CA VAL A 462 17.77 -5.54 9.99
C VAL A 462 17.71 -6.27 8.65
N PHE A 463 17.02 -5.70 7.66
CA PHE A 463 16.79 -6.30 6.34
C PHE A 463 17.39 -5.44 5.23
N ILE A 464 18.29 -6.03 4.44
CA ILE A 464 18.94 -5.42 3.26
C ILE A 464 19.18 -6.45 2.15
N GLY A 465 19.76 -6.00 1.02
CA GLY A 465 20.29 -6.88 -0.04
C GLY A 465 19.30 -7.24 -1.15
N GLY A 466 18.13 -6.62 -1.17
CA GLY A 466 17.12 -6.81 -2.21
C GLY A 466 17.44 -6.05 -3.49
N GLU A 467 17.10 -6.67 -4.62
CA GLU A 467 17.25 -6.14 -5.97
C GLU A 467 15.96 -6.37 -6.74
N LEU A 468 15.17 -5.31 -6.92
CA LEU A 468 13.79 -5.41 -7.40
C LEU A 468 13.58 -4.64 -8.71
N LYS A 469 14.67 -4.05 -9.23
CA LYS A 469 14.65 -3.12 -10.37
C LYS A 469 14.86 -3.77 -11.72
N THR A 470 15.38 -5.00 -11.79
CA THR A 470 15.61 -5.66 -13.08
C THR A 470 14.38 -6.45 -13.51
N LYS A 471 14.26 -6.63 -14.83
CA LYS A 471 13.22 -7.44 -15.47
C LYS A 471 13.28 -8.92 -15.07
N ASP A 472 14.48 -9.47 -14.91
CA ASP A 472 14.69 -10.92 -14.86
C ASP A 472 14.94 -11.48 -13.44
N VAL A 473 15.38 -10.64 -12.49
CA VAL A 473 15.77 -11.09 -11.14
C VAL A 473 15.14 -10.19 -10.08
N VAL A 474 14.30 -10.79 -9.24
CA VAL A 474 13.69 -10.13 -8.08
C VAL A 474 14.24 -10.78 -6.83
N THR A 475 15.17 -10.10 -6.16
CA THR A 475 15.74 -10.54 -4.88
C THR A 475 15.11 -9.75 -3.75
N LEU A 476 14.50 -10.43 -2.78
CA LEU A 476 13.99 -9.80 -1.55
C LEU A 476 15.11 -9.62 -0.53
N ASN A 477 14.99 -8.61 0.34
CA ASN A 477 15.92 -8.41 1.44
C ASN A 477 15.95 -9.62 2.37
N LYS A 478 17.13 -9.87 2.96
CA LYS A 478 17.36 -10.87 3.99
C LYS A 478 17.77 -10.20 5.31
N SER A 479 17.52 -10.91 6.40
CA SER A 479 17.96 -10.46 7.73
C SER A 479 19.48 -10.58 7.84
N VAL A 480 20.15 -9.52 8.29
CA VAL A 480 21.62 -9.47 8.44
C VAL A 480 22.10 -9.30 9.88
N GLY A 481 21.18 -9.03 10.81
CA GLY A 481 21.47 -8.91 12.24
C GLY A 481 20.28 -8.35 13.02
N GLU A 482 20.43 -8.19 14.34
CA GLU A 482 19.39 -7.74 15.26
C GLU A 482 19.85 -6.57 16.13
N LEU A 483 19.19 -5.42 16.01
CA LEU A 483 19.51 -4.22 16.78
C LEU A 483 18.47 -3.97 17.87
N LYS A 484 18.89 -3.54 19.06
CA LYS A 484 17.99 -3.03 20.09
C LYS A 484 17.33 -1.74 19.57
N ALA A 485 16.04 -1.56 19.80
CA ALA A 485 15.28 -0.45 19.20
C ALA A 485 15.86 0.94 19.56
N GLU A 486 16.39 1.09 20.76
CA GLU A 486 16.98 2.34 21.27
C GLU A 486 18.35 2.67 20.67
N THR A 487 19.07 1.68 20.12
CA THR A 487 20.40 1.90 19.51
C THR A 487 20.31 2.26 18.03
N ILE A 488 19.15 2.07 17.39
CA ILE A 488 18.94 2.38 15.97
C ILE A 488 19.35 3.82 15.59
N PRO A 489 19.02 4.88 16.35
CA PRO A 489 19.47 6.22 16.02
C PRO A 489 21.00 6.36 15.98
N LEU A 490 21.72 5.66 16.88
CA LEU A 490 23.18 5.67 16.95
C LEU A 490 23.78 4.90 15.76
N PHE A 491 23.24 3.72 15.46
CA PHE A 491 23.60 2.93 14.29
C PHE A 491 23.47 3.73 12.99
N LEU A 492 22.33 4.40 12.81
CA LEU A 492 22.08 5.24 11.64
C LEU A 492 23.03 6.44 11.60
N GLU A 493 23.38 7.03 12.75
CA GLU A 493 24.31 8.15 12.77
C GLU A 493 25.71 7.73 12.31
N GLU A 494 26.18 6.59 12.80
CA GLU A 494 27.49 6.07 12.41
C GLU A 494 27.53 5.68 10.94
N MET A 495 26.48 5.01 10.43
CA MET A 495 26.31 4.77 9.01
C MET A 495 26.38 6.08 8.20
N ALA A 496 25.68 7.13 8.62
CA ALA A 496 25.70 8.42 7.93
C ALA A 496 27.09 9.07 7.90
N LYS A 497 27.89 8.90 8.97
CA LYS A 497 29.28 9.39 9.02
C LYS A 497 30.15 8.63 8.02
N ILE A 498 30.05 7.30 7.98
CA ILE A 498 30.78 6.44 7.03
C ILE A 498 30.45 6.84 5.58
N LEU A 499 29.16 6.95 5.25
CA LEU A 499 28.69 7.34 3.90
C LEU A 499 29.24 8.71 3.49
N LYS A 500 29.24 9.67 4.44
CA LYS A 500 29.76 11.01 4.22
C LYS A 500 31.28 11.02 4.00
N GLU A 501 32.04 10.36 4.86
CA GLU A 501 33.51 10.33 4.82
C GLU A 501 34.02 9.66 3.56
N ARG A 502 33.41 8.53 3.19
CA ARG A 502 33.77 7.77 1.99
C ARG A 502 33.19 8.32 0.70
N LYS A 503 32.24 9.26 0.79
CA LYS A 503 31.52 9.84 -0.36
C LYS A 503 30.82 8.79 -1.23
N ILE A 504 30.26 7.76 -0.60
CA ILE A 504 29.49 6.71 -1.27
C ILE A 504 28.01 6.80 -0.90
N THR A 505 27.14 6.23 -1.74
CA THR A 505 25.70 6.15 -1.43
C THR A 505 25.40 4.92 -0.57
N TYR A 506 24.23 4.93 0.07
CA TYR A 506 23.76 3.78 0.83
C TYR A 506 23.65 2.51 -0.04
N GLU A 507 23.18 2.63 -1.28
CA GLU A 507 23.00 1.50 -2.20
C GLU A 507 24.33 0.79 -2.52
N ILE A 508 25.43 1.53 -2.55
CA ILE A 508 26.78 0.98 -2.70
C ILE A 508 27.24 0.36 -1.38
N TYR A 509 27.12 1.10 -0.28
CA TYR A 509 27.61 0.66 1.03
C TYR A 509 26.88 -0.59 1.55
N SER A 510 25.57 -0.72 1.35
CA SER A 510 24.78 -1.87 1.79
C SER A 510 25.19 -3.19 1.13
N LYS A 511 26.03 -3.15 0.09
CA LYS A 511 26.56 -4.34 -0.61
C LYS A 511 27.99 -4.68 -0.18
N GLN A 512 28.60 -3.92 0.73
CA GLN A 512 29.95 -4.14 1.24
C GLN A 512 29.91 -4.97 2.53
N ASP A 513 30.92 -5.82 2.74
CA ASP A 513 31.00 -6.71 3.90
C ASP A 513 31.04 -5.93 5.23
N ASP A 514 31.67 -4.75 5.21
CA ASP A 514 31.80 -3.90 6.40
C ASP A 514 30.50 -3.17 6.80
N PHE A 515 29.43 -3.26 5.99
CA PHE A 515 28.08 -2.94 6.46
C PHE A 515 27.62 -3.97 7.51
N ILE A 516 27.91 -5.24 7.29
CA ILE A 516 27.57 -6.33 8.23
C ILE A 516 28.36 -6.14 9.52
N ASP A 517 29.62 -5.71 9.43
CA ASP A 517 30.43 -5.40 10.59
C ASP A 517 29.86 -4.22 11.40
N LEU A 518 29.34 -3.19 10.72
CA LEU A 518 28.62 -2.11 11.39
C LEU A 518 27.37 -2.63 12.11
N VAL A 519 26.59 -3.53 11.49
CA VAL A 519 25.42 -4.13 12.15
C VAL A 519 25.86 -4.90 13.40
N LYS A 520 26.85 -5.80 13.28
CA LYS A 520 27.41 -6.59 14.41
C LYS A 520 27.93 -5.72 15.54
N LYS A 521 28.61 -4.60 15.21
CA LYS A 521 29.07 -3.63 16.20
C LYS A 521 27.92 -3.14 17.11
N PHE A 522 26.74 -2.94 16.55
CA PHE A 522 25.55 -2.48 17.28
C PHE A 522 24.66 -3.60 17.83
N GLU A 523 24.87 -4.86 17.45
CA GLU A 523 24.20 -6.01 18.08
C GLU A 523 24.64 -6.20 19.54
N GLY A 524 25.93 -5.92 19.83
CA GLY A 524 26.53 -6.05 21.16
C GLY A 524 26.38 -4.85 22.08
N VAL A 525 25.70 -3.78 21.65
CA VAL A 525 25.45 -2.59 22.46
C VAL A 525 24.23 -2.84 23.34
N ILE A 526 24.47 -3.19 24.60
CA ILE A 526 23.46 -3.54 25.61
C ILE A 526 22.92 -2.29 26.31
#